data_AF-A0A699ZKF7-F1
#
_entry.id   AF-A0A699ZKF7-F1
#
_cell.length_a   1.000
_cell.length_b   1.000
_cell.length_c   1.000
_cell.angle_alpha   90.00
_cell.angle_beta   90.00
_cell.angle_gamma   90.00
#
_symmetry.space_group_name_H-M   'P 1'
#
loop_
_entity.id
_entity.type
_entity.pdbx_description
1 polymer ?
#
loop_
_entity_poly.entity_id
_entity_poly.type
_entity_poly.pdbx_seq_one_letter_code
_entity_poly.pdbx_strand_id
1 'polypeptide(L)'
;MDTAALLSLQLGWGLWLMPSDYARLGWCANVVLVVLAALTAYSGTLFTRLYQAVPSTVLFSDVGAAAAGRWGRGLVSLIIYSLDATRCVILHLAAAQSLRHVFPPGPDQPPLWQCGAAVLVLAGILVQVRGLAEMSSVFMAGTASQLVAVGIVVWELISHPEPEARTEWISQDDPLTSRVAAVVALMNMIFAFGGQFAFTELLGTMRQPAHFPRAILP
;
A
#
# COMPACT_ATOMS: atom_id res chain seq x y z
N MET A 1 17.40 -3.23 -11.06
CA MET A 1 16.38 -3.49 -10.04
C MET A 1 15.71 -4.79 -10.43
N ASP A 2 15.86 -5.78 -9.58
CA ASP A 2 15.30 -7.11 -9.80
C ASP A 2 13.82 -7.11 -9.41
N THR A 3 13.03 -8.01 -9.99
CA THR A 3 11.58 -8.15 -9.76
C THR A 3 11.20 -8.26 -8.27
N ALA A 4 12.11 -8.75 -7.43
CA ALA A 4 11.97 -8.80 -5.98
C ALA A 4 11.79 -7.40 -5.35
N ALA A 5 12.45 -6.37 -5.86
CA ALA A 5 12.28 -5.00 -5.37
C ALA A 5 10.89 -4.45 -5.70
N LEU A 6 10.33 -4.82 -6.86
CA LEU A 6 8.95 -4.45 -7.24
C LEU A 6 7.93 -5.14 -6.33
N LEU A 7 8.14 -6.43 -6.01
CA LEU A 7 7.29 -7.15 -5.06
C LEU A 7 7.36 -6.55 -3.64
N SER A 8 8.55 -6.15 -3.19
CA SER A 8 8.74 -5.48 -1.89
C SER A 8 7.97 -4.17 -1.77
N LEU A 9 7.83 -3.43 -2.87
CA LEU A 9 7.08 -2.18 -2.93
C LEU A 9 5.56 -2.42 -3.00
N GLN A 10 5.14 -3.56 -3.57
CA GLN A 10 3.73 -3.91 -3.73
C GLN A 10 3.10 -4.47 -2.45
N LEU A 11 3.88 -5.17 -1.63
CA LEU A 11 3.46 -5.67 -0.32
C LEU A 11 3.43 -4.49 0.67
N GLY A 12 2.45 -3.61 0.48
CA GLY A 12 2.25 -2.42 1.29
C GLY A 12 1.47 -2.68 2.57
N TRP A 13 1.32 -1.62 3.36
CA TRP A 13 0.51 -1.59 4.58
C TRP A 13 -0.96 -1.97 4.39
N GLY A 14 -1.49 -1.86 3.16
CA GLY A 14 -2.86 -2.25 2.86
C GLY A 14 -3.16 -3.72 3.13
N LEU A 15 -2.16 -4.60 3.08
CA LEU A 15 -2.33 -6.01 3.43
C LEU A 15 -2.68 -6.20 4.93
N TRP A 16 -2.14 -5.35 5.80
CA TRP A 16 -2.36 -5.41 7.25
C TRP A 16 -3.77 -4.96 7.67
N LEU A 17 -4.44 -4.18 6.83
CA LEU A 17 -5.81 -3.73 7.07
C LEU A 17 -6.84 -4.81 6.67
N MET A 18 -6.45 -5.78 5.83
CA MET A 18 -7.35 -6.81 5.29
C MET A 18 -8.11 -7.58 6.38
N PRO A 19 -7.50 -8.10 7.47
CA PRO A 19 -8.26 -8.80 8.50
C PRO A 19 -9.39 -7.94 9.10
N SER A 20 -9.11 -6.66 9.32
CA SER A 20 -10.11 -5.71 9.85
C SER A 20 -11.18 -5.34 8.83
N ASP A 21 -10.83 -5.30 7.55
CA ASP A 21 -11.76 -5.01 6.46
C ASP A 21 -12.69 -6.21 6.20
N TYR A 22 -12.16 -7.44 6.27
CA TYR A 22 -12.93 -8.69 6.20
C TYR A 22 -13.89 -8.83 7.38
N ALA A 23 -13.49 -8.41 8.59
CA ALA A 23 -14.39 -8.39 9.74
C ALA A 23 -15.59 -7.43 9.55
N ARG A 24 -15.42 -6.36 8.78
CA ARG A 24 -16.48 -5.35 8.51
C ARG A 24 -17.33 -5.69 7.29
N LEU A 25 -16.74 -6.22 6.23
CA LEU A 25 -17.42 -6.51 4.95
C LEU A 25 -17.93 -7.96 4.86
N GLY A 26 -17.42 -8.86 5.70
CA GLY A 26 -17.63 -10.30 5.54
C GLY A 26 -17.01 -10.82 4.24
N TRP A 27 -17.57 -11.89 3.70
CA TRP A 27 -17.07 -12.51 2.46
C TRP A 27 -17.27 -11.65 1.20
N CYS A 28 -18.08 -10.59 1.27
CA CYS A 28 -18.21 -9.59 0.20
C CYS A 28 -16.87 -8.92 -0.15
N ALA A 29 -15.93 -8.86 0.82
CA ALA A 29 -14.57 -8.38 0.57
C ALA A 29 -13.87 -9.15 -0.58
N ASN A 30 -14.16 -10.43 -0.79
CA ASN A 30 -13.56 -11.20 -1.90
C ASN A 30 -13.99 -10.67 -3.26
N VAL A 31 -15.26 -10.27 -3.42
CA VAL A 31 -15.76 -9.70 -4.67
C VAL A 31 -15.07 -8.36 -4.94
N VAL A 32 -14.97 -7.52 -3.90
CA VAL A 32 -14.25 -6.25 -3.97
C VAL A 32 -12.79 -6.47 -4.35
N LEU A 33 -12.12 -7.46 -3.74
CA LEU A 33 -10.73 -7.80 -4.02
C LEU A 33 -10.53 -8.20 -5.48
N VAL A 34 -11.37 -9.07 -6.03
CA VAL A 34 -11.29 -9.50 -7.43
C VAL A 34 -11.50 -8.32 -8.39
N VAL A 35 -12.49 -7.47 -8.10
CA VAL A 35 -12.76 -6.26 -8.91
C VAL A 35 -11.56 -5.30 -8.85
N LEU A 36 -11.02 -5.03 -7.67
CA LEU A 36 -9.85 -4.16 -7.50
C LEU A 36 -8.60 -4.74 -8.17
N ALA A 37 -8.38 -6.05 -8.10
CA ALA A 37 -7.28 -6.72 -8.79
C ALA A 37 -7.40 -6.56 -10.31
N ALA A 38 -8.59 -6.78 -10.87
CA ALA A 38 -8.86 -6.60 -12.31
C ALA A 38 -8.67 -5.14 -12.75
N LEU A 39 -9.21 -4.18 -11.98
CA LEU A 39 -9.03 -2.75 -12.23
C LEU A 39 -7.56 -2.35 -12.13
N THR A 40 -6.82 -2.91 -11.18
CA THR A 40 -5.39 -2.63 -11.00
C THR A 40 -4.56 -3.16 -12.15
N ALA A 41 -4.83 -4.39 -12.61
CA ALA A 41 -4.19 -4.95 -13.79
C ALA A 41 -4.50 -4.08 -15.03
N TYR A 42 -5.76 -3.70 -15.20
CA TYR A 42 -6.19 -2.83 -16.30
C TYR A 42 -5.47 -1.47 -16.28
N SER A 43 -5.50 -0.77 -15.15
CA SER A 43 -4.84 0.53 -14.97
C SER A 43 -3.32 0.44 -15.16
N GLY A 44 -2.67 -0.63 -14.68
CA GLY A 44 -1.25 -0.88 -14.94
C GLY A 44 -0.92 -1.04 -16.44
N THR A 45 -1.75 -1.77 -17.19
CA THR A 45 -1.57 -1.88 -18.65
C THR A 45 -1.81 -0.54 -19.36
N LEU A 46 -2.79 0.25 -18.90
CA LEU A 46 -3.09 1.57 -19.44
C LEU A 46 -1.92 2.53 -19.23
N PHE A 47 -1.35 2.58 -18.02
CA PHE A 47 -0.17 3.41 -17.74
C PHE A 47 1.03 3.02 -18.58
N THR A 48 1.26 1.72 -18.76
CA THR A 48 2.34 1.23 -19.63
C THR A 48 2.17 1.71 -21.07
N ARG A 49 0.96 1.65 -21.62
CA ARG A 49 0.65 2.13 -22.98
C ARG A 49 0.81 3.65 -23.10
N LEU A 50 0.35 4.40 -22.10
CA LEU A 50 0.50 5.87 -22.06
C LEU A 50 1.96 6.29 -22.08
N TYR A 51 2.81 5.58 -21.33
CA TYR A 51 4.25 5.87 -21.27
C TYR A 51 4.95 5.54 -22.60
N GLN A 52 4.58 4.41 -23.23
CA GLN A 52 5.08 4.06 -24.57
C GLN A 52 4.65 5.07 -25.65
N ALA A 53 3.47 5.67 -25.51
CA ALA A 53 2.97 6.67 -26.45
C ALA A 53 3.68 8.02 -26.35
N VAL A 54 4.29 8.34 -25.20
CA VAL A 54 5.00 9.61 -24.97
C VAL A 54 6.42 9.34 -24.44
N PRO A 55 7.37 8.95 -25.32
CA PRO A 55 8.71 8.50 -24.92
C PRO A 55 9.61 9.59 -24.31
N SER A 56 9.21 10.86 -24.34
CA SER A 56 9.92 11.98 -23.69
C SER A 56 9.48 12.22 -22.24
N THR A 57 8.52 11.45 -21.72
CA THR A 57 8.02 11.61 -20.35
C THR A 57 8.99 11.05 -19.33
N VAL A 58 9.28 11.83 -18.28
CA VAL A 58 10.07 11.38 -17.12
C VAL A 58 9.18 11.31 -15.89
N LEU A 59 8.21 12.24 -15.77
CA LEU A 59 7.21 12.24 -14.72
C LEU A 59 5.84 11.90 -15.27
N PHE A 60 4.99 11.30 -14.43
CA PHE A 60 3.59 11.04 -14.77
C PHE A 60 2.82 12.34 -15.11
N SER A 61 3.25 13.48 -14.55
CA SER A 61 2.71 14.81 -14.90
C SER A 61 2.94 15.20 -16.36
N ASP A 62 3.98 14.67 -17.01
CA ASP A 62 4.29 14.97 -18.41
C ASP A 62 3.31 14.26 -19.36
N VAL A 63 2.78 13.10 -18.95
CA VAL A 63 1.65 12.44 -19.64
C VAL A 63 0.41 13.34 -19.58
N GLY A 64 0.14 13.94 -18.42
CA GLY A 64 -0.92 14.95 -18.27
C GLY A 64 -0.69 16.18 -19.16
N ALA A 65 0.58 16.60 -19.32
CA ALA A 65 0.95 17.70 -20.20
C ALA A 65 0.71 17.36 -21.68
N ALA A 66 1.01 16.14 -22.10
CA ALA A 66 0.77 15.68 -23.47
C ALA A 66 -0.72 15.59 -23.80
N ALA A 67 -1.57 15.24 -22.83
CA ALA A 67 -3.01 15.09 -23.04
C ALA A 67 -3.78 16.42 -23.01
N ALA A 68 -3.48 17.32 -22.06
CA ALA A 68 -4.27 18.54 -21.81
C ALA A 68 -3.41 19.80 -21.58
N GLY A 69 -2.15 19.78 -22.01
CA GLY A 69 -1.24 20.91 -21.90
C GLY A 69 -0.90 21.28 -20.44
N ARG A 70 -0.62 22.56 -20.21
CA ARG A 70 -0.17 23.06 -18.89
C ARG A 70 -1.17 22.77 -17.75
N TRP A 71 -2.47 22.82 -18.04
CA TRP A 71 -3.52 22.52 -17.06
C TRP A 71 -3.50 21.04 -16.65
N GLY A 72 -3.38 20.13 -17.61
CA GLY A 72 -3.26 18.70 -17.34
C GLY A 72 -2.04 18.38 -16.48
N ARG A 73 -0.90 19.01 -16.77
CA ARG A 73 0.32 18.87 -15.95
C ARG A 73 0.06 19.26 -14.49
N GLY A 74 -0.53 20.43 -14.27
CA GLY A 74 -0.80 20.95 -12.93
C GLY A 74 -1.76 20.06 -12.13
N LEU A 75 -2.85 19.62 -12.75
CA LEU A 75 -3.83 18.75 -12.11
C LEU A 75 -3.21 17.41 -11.69
N VAL A 76 -2.47 16.77 -12.60
CA VAL A 76 -1.84 15.48 -12.34
C VAL A 76 -0.77 15.58 -11.25
N SER A 77 0.08 16.62 -11.29
CA SER A 77 1.05 16.87 -10.23
C SER A 77 0.37 17.08 -8.88
N LEU A 78 -0.72 17.85 -8.82
CA LEU A 78 -1.46 18.08 -7.58
C LEU A 78 -1.98 16.76 -7.00
N ILE A 79 -2.61 15.92 -7.83
CA ILE A 79 -3.16 14.63 -7.40
C ILE A 79 -2.04 13.73 -6.87
N ILE A 80 -0.96 13.53 -7.62
CA ILE A 80 0.11 12.61 -7.22
C ILE A 80 0.80 13.07 -5.94
N TYR A 81 1.22 14.34 -5.88
CA TYR A 81 1.90 14.84 -4.68
C TYR A 81 0.97 14.84 -3.46
N SER A 82 -0.34 15.06 -3.63
CA SER A 82 -1.30 14.93 -2.53
C SER A 82 -1.43 13.48 -2.04
N LEU A 83 -1.41 12.50 -2.95
CA LEU A 83 -1.45 11.08 -2.62
C LEU A 83 -0.19 10.65 -1.86
N ASP A 84 0.98 11.07 -2.32
CA ASP A 84 2.25 10.76 -1.66
C ASP A 84 2.37 11.41 -0.29
N ALA A 85 1.97 12.67 -0.15
CA ALA A 85 1.92 13.34 1.15
C ALA A 85 0.98 12.61 2.13
N THR A 86 -0.21 12.21 1.67
CA THR A 86 -1.18 11.50 2.50
C THR A 86 -0.68 10.11 2.90
N ARG A 87 0.04 9.41 2.01
CA ARG A 87 0.68 8.13 2.32
C ARG A 87 1.72 8.26 3.42
N CYS A 88 2.57 9.29 3.37
CA CYS A 88 3.53 9.53 4.44
C CYS A 88 2.84 9.67 5.80
N VAL A 89 1.71 10.39 5.85
CA VAL A 89 0.92 10.55 7.08
C VAL A 89 0.36 9.23 7.57
N ILE A 90 -0.26 8.44 6.70
CA ILE A 90 -0.85 7.14 7.05
C ILE A 90 0.24 6.15 7.53
N LEU A 91 1.35 6.06 6.80
CA LEU A 91 2.47 5.18 7.16
C LEU A 91 3.09 5.57 8.51
N HIS A 92 3.23 6.88 8.76
CA HIS A 92 3.72 7.39 10.05
C HIS A 92 2.78 7.02 11.19
N LEU A 93 1.47 7.24 11.02
CA LEU A 93 0.47 6.89 12.02
C LEU A 93 0.44 5.39 12.30
N ALA A 94 0.50 4.57 11.26
CA ALA A 94 0.45 3.12 11.36
C ALA A 94 1.69 2.54 12.07
N ALA A 95 2.88 3.08 11.77
CA ALA A 95 4.11 2.75 12.48
C ALA A 95 4.04 3.16 13.96
N ALA A 96 3.51 4.35 14.28
CA ALA A 96 3.34 4.81 15.65
C ALA A 96 2.35 3.94 16.45
N GLN A 97 1.26 3.51 15.82
CA GLN A 97 0.30 2.57 16.41
C GLN A 97 0.95 1.20 16.66
N SER A 98 1.74 0.69 15.71
CA SER A 98 2.42 -0.60 15.88
C SER A 98 3.44 -0.56 17.01
N LEU A 99 4.23 0.52 17.11
CA LEU A 99 5.15 0.72 18.23
C LEU A 99 4.40 0.75 19.57
N ARG A 100 3.22 1.39 19.62
CA ARG A 100 2.40 1.41 20.83
C ARG A 100 1.90 0.02 21.25
N HIS A 101 1.59 -0.86 20.30
CA HIS A 101 1.13 -2.24 20.58
C HIS A 101 2.24 -3.15 21.15
N VAL A 102 3.51 -2.78 21.02
CA VAL A 102 4.63 -3.49 21.66
C VAL A 102 4.57 -3.34 23.18
N PHE A 103 3.99 -2.25 23.69
CA PHE A 103 3.84 -2.01 25.11
C PHE A 103 2.55 -2.64 25.66
N PRO A 104 2.59 -3.26 26.85
CA PRO A 104 1.43 -3.87 27.45
C PRO A 104 0.31 -2.82 27.66
N PRO A 105 -0.96 -3.21 27.44
CA PRO A 105 -2.09 -2.31 27.67
C PRO A 105 -2.20 -2.00 29.16
N GLY A 106 -2.08 -0.72 29.53
CA GLY A 106 -2.11 -0.28 30.91
C GLY A 106 -1.87 1.23 31.05
N PRO A 107 -1.91 1.77 32.27
CA PRO A 107 -1.65 3.19 32.53
C PRO A 107 -0.24 3.62 32.13
N ASP A 108 0.71 2.68 32.08
CA ASP A 108 2.11 2.92 31.67
C ASP A 108 2.30 2.87 30.15
N GLN A 109 1.24 2.63 29.37
CA GLN A 109 1.35 2.62 27.92
C GLN A 109 1.65 4.04 27.40
N PRO A 110 2.72 4.23 26.60
CA PRO A 110 3.08 5.54 26.12
C PRO A 110 1.95 6.12 25.25
N PRO A 111 1.64 7.43 25.39
CA PRO A 111 0.63 8.08 24.57
C PRO A 111 1.09 8.10 23.10
N LEU A 112 0.12 8.07 22.19
CA LEU A 112 0.37 7.92 20.74
C LEU A 112 1.34 8.95 20.18
N TRP A 113 1.32 10.19 20.70
CA TRP A 113 2.21 11.25 20.24
C TRP A 113 3.69 10.98 20.56
N GLN A 114 4.01 10.29 21.66
CA GLN A 114 5.37 9.91 22.00
C GLN A 114 5.88 8.82 21.05
N CYS A 115 5.05 7.82 20.77
CA CYS A 115 5.36 6.80 19.75
C CYS A 115 5.55 7.44 18.37
N GLY A 116 4.70 8.40 18.00
CA GLY A 116 4.84 9.18 16.77
C GLY A 116 6.16 9.94 16.71
N ALA A 117 6.52 10.67 17.78
CA ALA A 117 7.80 11.37 17.84
C ALA A 117 9.00 10.42 17.69
N ALA A 118 8.98 9.26 18.36
CA ALA A 118 10.03 8.25 18.23
C ALA A 118 10.15 7.71 16.80
N VAL A 119 9.03 7.40 16.15
CA VAL A 119 8.99 6.98 14.74
C VAL A 119 9.52 8.08 13.82
N LEU A 120 9.20 9.35 14.08
CA LEU A 120 9.68 10.47 13.27
C LEU A 120 11.20 10.61 13.37
N VAL A 121 11.75 10.50 14.58
CA VAL A 121 13.20 10.55 14.81
C VAL A 121 13.89 9.40 14.07
N LEU A 122 13.38 8.18 14.20
CA LEU A 122 13.92 7.01 13.51
C LEU A 122 13.85 7.16 11.98
N ALA A 123 12.71 7.59 11.46
CA ALA A 123 12.54 7.86 10.03
C ALA A 123 13.50 8.96 9.56
N GLY A 124 13.70 10.02 10.34
CA GLY A 124 14.64 11.10 10.03
C GLY A 124 16.09 10.62 9.96
N ILE A 125 16.50 9.70 10.84
CA ILE A 125 17.83 9.06 10.80
C ILE A 125 17.96 8.22 9.52
N LEU A 126 16.95 7.41 9.21
CA LEU A 126 16.96 6.54 8.03
C LEU A 126 16.96 7.32 6.70
N VAL A 127 16.31 8.49 6.64
CA VAL A 127 16.31 9.37 5.46
C VAL A 127 17.71 9.89 5.10
N GLN A 128 18.64 9.96 6.07
CA GLN A 128 20.01 10.38 5.79
C GLN A 128 20.82 9.33 5.00
N VAL A 129 20.33 8.09 4.90
CA VAL A 129 20.97 7.02 4.12
C VAL A 129 20.68 7.24 2.64
N ARG A 130 21.56 8.00 1.97
CA ARG A 130 21.43 8.35 0.53
C ARG A 130 21.83 7.24 -0.45
N GLY A 131 22.32 6.09 0.03
CA GLY A 131 22.81 5.00 -0.81
C GLY A 131 21.72 4.06 -1.31
N LEU A 132 21.29 4.19 -2.56
CA LEU A 132 20.33 3.27 -3.22
C LEU A 132 20.75 1.79 -3.21
N ALA A 133 22.05 1.51 -3.22
CA ALA A 133 22.58 0.14 -3.15
C ALA A 133 22.53 -0.45 -1.72
N GLU A 134 22.73 0.38 -0.69
CA GLU A 134 22.61 -0.02 0.72
C GLU A 134 21.14 -0.22 1.11
N MET A 135 20.22 0.55 0.52
CA MET A 135 18.78 0.44 0.74
C MET A 135 18.17 -0.88 0.28
N SER A 136 18.77 -1.57 -0.70
CA SER A 136 18.27 -2.89 -1.15
C SER A 136 18.21 -3.90 -0.01
N SER A 137 19.19 -3.89 0.89
CA SER A 137 19.23 -4.79 2.06
C SER A 137 18.11 -4.49 3.06
N VAL A 138 17.81 -3.21 3.26
CA VAL A 138 16.73 -2.74 4.14
C VAL A 138 15.36 -3.12 3.58
N PHE A 139 15.15 -2.94 2.27
CA PHE A 139 13.91 -3.37 1.61
C PHE A 139 13.72 -4.88 1.68
N MET A 140 14.77 -5.67 1.43
CA MET A 140 14.72 -7.12 1.58
C MET A 140 14.41 -7.55 3.01
N ALA A 141 15.04 -6.94 4.01
CA ALA A 141 14.75 -7.21 5.42
C ALA A 141 13.31 -6.87 5.78
N GLY A 142 12.78 -5.74 5.28
CA GLY A 142 11.38 -5.36 5.44
C GLY A 142 10.42 -6.38 4.85
N THR A 143 10.65 -6.82 3.60
CA THR A 143 9.83 -7.85 2.95
C THR A 143 9.91 -9.19 3.66
N ALA A 144 11.11 -9.61 4.08
CA ALA A 144 11.28 -10.83 4.85
C ALA A 144 10.49 -10.76 6.17
N SER A 145 10.55 -9.63 6.88
CA SER A 145 9.77 -9.40 8.11
C SER A 145 8.27 -9.50 7.85
N GLN A 146 7.77 -8.91 6.75
CA GLN A 146 6.36 -9.01 6.38
C GLN A 146 5.93 -10.45 6.08
N LEU A 147 6.74 -11.20 5.32
CA LEU A 147 6.46 -12.60 5.00
C LEU A 147 6.46 -13.48 6.26
N VAL A 148 7.41 -13.27 7.17
CA VAL A 148 7.45 -13.96 8.47
C VAL A 148 6.19 -13.66 9.27
N ALA A 149 5.77 -12.39 9.33
CA ALA A 149 4.60 -12.01 10.10
C ALA A 149 3.29 -12.55 9.49
N VAL A 150 3.17 -12.60 8.15
CA VAL A 150 2.08 -13.33 7.47
C VAL A 150 2.11 -14.82 7.83
N GLY A 151 3.30 -15.43 7.82
CA GLY A 151 3.48 -16.83 8.20
C GLY A 151 3.03 -17.12 9.63
N ILE A 152 3.35 -16.23 10.58
CA ILE A 152 2.88 -16.33 11.97
C ILE A 152 1.36 -16.27 12.04
N VAL A 153 0.72 -15.32 11.36
CA VAL A 153 -0.75 -15.19 11.35
C VAL A 153 -1.42 -16.43 10.76
N VAL A 154 -0.91 -16.95 9.64
CA VAL A 154 -1.43 -18.17 9.01
C VAL A 154 -1.23 -19.38 9.91
N TRP A 155 -0.07 -19.49 10.55
CA TRP A 155 0.22 -20.57 11.49
C TRP A 155 -0.75 -20.57 12.68
N GLU A 156 -0.98 -19.39 13.27
CA GLU A 156 -1.90 -19.22 14.40
C GLU A 156 -3.34 -19.60 14.00
N LEU A 157 -3.77 -19.17 12.81
CA LEU A 157 -5.09 -19.49 12.27
C LEU A 157 -5.32 -20.99 12.06
N ILE A 158 -4.28 -21.74 11.67
CA ILE A 158 -4.36 -23.19 11.46
C ILE A 158 -4.27 -23.96 12.78
N SER A 159 -3.44 -23.49 13.72
CA SER A 159 -3.17 -24.17 14.99
C SER A 159 -4.28 -23.98 16.01
N HIS A 160 -4.91 -22.80 16.03
CA HIS A 160 -6.02 -22.44 16.92
C HIS A 160 -7.22 -21.97 16.10
N PRO A 161 -7.91 -22.87 15.38
CA PRO A 161 -9.09 -22.50 14.61
C PRO A 161 -10.22 -22.09 15.55
N GLU A 162 -10.64 -20.84 15.45
CA GLU A 162 -11.78 -20.31 16.21
C GLU A 162 -13.08 -21.01 15.77
N PRO A 163 -13.76 -21.77 16.65
CA PRO A 163 -14.95 -22.54 16.29
C PRO A 163 -16.17 -21.65 16.00
N GLU A 164 -16.16 -20.39 16.44
CA GLU A 164 -17.21 -19.39 16.19
C GLU A 164 -16.83 -18.38 15.09
N ALA A 165 -15.93 -18.74 14.18
CA ALA A 165 -15.56 -17.86 13.07
C ALA A 165 -16.81 -17.43 12.27
N ARG A 166 -17.10 -16.12 12.26
CA ARG A 166 -18.25 -15.56 11.53
C ARG A 166 -18.02 -15.67 10.03
N THR A 167 -18.68 -16.64 9.39
CA THR A 167 -18.65 -16.83 7.92
C THR A 167 -19.85 -16.18 7.24
N GLU A 168 -20.17 -14.95 7.61
CA GLU A 168 -21.32 -14.24 7.05
C GLU A 168 -20.95 -13.58 5.71
N TRP A 169 -21.88 -13.61 4.74
CA TRP A 169 -21.68 -12.95 3.45
C TRP A 169 -21.59 -11.43 3.57
N ILE A 170 -22.36 -10.86 4.51
CA ILE A 170 -22.40 -9.43 4.83
C ILE A 170 -22.47 -9.35 6.36
N SER A 171 -21.54 -8.63 6.99
CA SER A 171 -21.53 -8.47 8.45
C SER A 171 -22.80 -7.76 8.92
N GLN A 172 -23.60 -8.44 9.74
CA GLN A 172 -24.86 -7.91 10.29
C GLN A 172 -24.63 -7.12 11.59
N ASP A 173 -23.87 -6.02 11.51
CA ASP A 173 -23.83 -5.02 12.58
C ASP A 173 -24.86 -3.89 12.31
N ASP A 174 -25.18 -3.14 13.36
CA ASP A 174 -26.15 -2.03 13.44
C ASP A 174 -26.10 -1.11 12.17
N PRO A 175 -27.22 -0.86 11.44
CA PRO A 175 -27.21 -0.47 10.02
C PRO A 175 -26.59 0.89 9.68
N LEU A 176 -26.52 1.84 10.62
CA LEU A 176 -25.90 3.15 10.40
C LEU A 176 -24.37 3.09 10.56
N THR A 177 -23.90 2.44 11.62
CA THR A 177 -22.47 2.16 11.86
C THR A 177 -21.91 1.18 10.84
N SER A 178 -22.71 0.20 10.39
CA SER A 178 -22.33 -0.78 9.36
C SER A 178 -22.05 -0.11 8.02
N ARG A 179 -22.83 0.90 7.60
CA ARG A 179 -22.59 1.63 6.33
C ARG A 179 -21.29 2.41 6.34
N VAL A 180 -21.01 3.15 7.42
CA VAL A 180 -19.77 3.91 7.54
C VAL A 180 -18.58 2.95 7.61
N ALA A 181 -18.69 1.88 8.40
CA ALA A 181 -17.65 0.85 8.51
C ALA A 181 -17.35 0.18 7.17
N ALA A 182 -18.38 -0.14 6.37
CA ALA A 182 -18.25 -0.73 5.04
C ALA A 182 -17.57 0.23 4.05
N VAL A 183 -17.92 1.53 4.09
CA VAL A 183 -17.24 2.55 3.25
C VAL A 183 -15.77 2.68 3.65
N VAL A 184 -15.45 2.71 4.94
CA VAL A 184 -14.07 2.76 5.42
C VAL A 184 -13.29 1.52 4.96
N ALA A 185 -13.88 0.33 5.09
CA ALA A 185 -13.25 -0.91 4.64
C ALA A 185 -13.01 -0.91 3.12
N LEU A 186 -13.98 -0.44 2.32
CA LEU A 186 -13.82 -0.29 0.88
C LEU A 186 -12.68 0.69 0.54
N MET A 187 -12.58 1.83 1.23
CA MET A 187 -11.50 2.80 1.01
C MET A 187 -10.13 2.24 1.40
N ASN A 188 -10.04 1.47 2.49
CA ASN A 188 -8.82 0.78 2.89
C ASN A 188 -8.36 -0.22 1.83
N MET A 189 -9.30 -1.00 1.28
CA MET A 189 -9.00 -1.93 0.19
C MET A 189 -8.55 -1.19 -1.07
N ILE A 190 -9.20 -0.09 -1.47
CA ILE A 190 -8.75 0.73 -2.61
C ILE A 190 -7.33 1.25 -2.37
N PHE A 191 -7.04 1.74 -1.16
CA PHE A 191 -5.71 2.20 -0.77
C PHE A 191 -4.66 1.09 -0.88
N ALA A 192 -5.00 -0.14 -0.48
CA ALA A 192 -4.13 -1.31 -0.58
C ALA A 192 -3.69 -1.62 -2.01
N PHE A 193 -4.56 -1.35 -3.00
CA PHE A 193 -4.30 -1.59 -4.42
C PHE A 193 -3.74 -0.35 -5.17
N GLY A 194 -3.56 0.79 -4.49
CA GLY A 194 -3.25 2.10 -5.08
C GLY A 194 -1.79 2.34 -5.53
N GLY A 195 -0.91 1.35 -5.50
CA GLY A 195 0.54 1.53 -5.72
C GLY A 195 1.01 1.76 -7.17
N GLN A 196 0.11 1.63 -8.15
CA GLN A 196 0.49 1.45 -9.57
C GLN A 196 1.19 2.65 -10.23
N PHE A 197 1.07 3.87 -9.73
CA PHE A 197 1.76 5.00 -10.34
C PHE A 197 3.25 5.03 -10.03
N ALA A 198 3.67 4.46 -8.89
CA ALA A 198 5.08 4.35 -8.53
C ALA A 198 5.86 3.52 -9.58
N PHE A 199 5.17 2.61 -10.26
CA PHE A 199 5.71 1.87 -11.39
C PHE A 199 6.22 2.74 -12.53
N THR A 200 5.60 3.90 -12.76
CA THR A 200 6.01 4.81 -13.83
C THR A 200 7.33 5.51 -13.52
N GLU A 201 7.56 5.87 -12.26
CA GLU A 201 8.84 6.40 -11.80
C GLU A 201 9.92 5.30 -11.80
N LEU A 202 9.57 4.09 -11.37
CA LEU A 202 10.46 2.92 -11.43
C LEU A 202 10.87 2.60 -12.87
N LEU A 203 9.92 2.60 -13.81
CA LEU A 203 10.16 2.43 -15.25
C LEU A 203 11.21 3.41 -15.77
N GLY A 204 11.15 4.68 -15.36
CA GLY A 204 12.13 5.70 -15.73
C GLY A 204 13.55 5.41 -15.23
N THR A 205 13.71 4.61 -14.17
CA THR A 205 15.02 4.21 -13.60
C THR A 205 15.52 2.85 -14.11
N MET A 206 14.70 2.09 -14.82
CA MET A 206 15.09 0.77 -15.33
C MET A 206 16.02 0.88 -16.54
N ARG A 207 17.11 0.11 -16.51
CA ARG A 207 18.02 -0.04 -17.67
C ARG A 207 17.31 -0.58 -18.92
N GLN A 208 16.26 -1.39 -18.76
CA GLN A 208 15.49 -1.98 -19.85
C GLN A 208 13.97 -1.93 -19.56
N PRO A 209 13.30 -0.79 -19.85
CA PRO A 209 11.87 -0.59 -19.58
C PRO A 209 10.94 -1.59 -20.30
N ALA A 210 11.40 -2.16 -21.43
CA ALA A 210 10.64 -3.10 -22.25
C ALA A 210 10.32 -4.44 -21.55
N HIS A 211 11.03 -4.80 -20.47
CA HIS A 211 10.76 -6.02 -19.70
C HIS A 211 9.74 -5.83 -18.56
N PHE A 212 9.36 -4.59 -18.27
CA PHE A 212 8.43 -4.25 -17.19
C PHE A 212 7.05 -4.94 -17.28
N PRO A 213 6.43 -5.15 -18.46
CA PRO A 213 5.14 -5.83 -18.54
C PRO A 213 5.16 -7.26 -17.96
N ARG A 214 6.32 -7.94 -17.99
CA ARG A 214 6.50 -9.28 -17.39
C ARG A 214 6.49 -9.27 -15.85
N ALA A 215 6.60 -8.10 -15.23
CA ALA A 215 6.51 -7.95 -13.78
C ALA A 215 5.09 -7.56 -13.32
N ILE A 216 4.23 -7.10 -14.24
CA ILE A 216 2.84 -6.71 -13.95
C ILE A 216 1.89 -7.90 -14.10
N LEU A 217 2.16 -8.77 -15.08
CA LEU A 217 1.43 -10.01 -15.26
C LEU A 217 2.11 -11.11 -14.43
N PRO A 218 1.38 -11.79 -13.53
CA PRO A 218 1.91 -12.96 -12.82
C PRO A 218 2.31 -14.09 -13.79
#